data_AF-A0A1F4R3V8-F1
#
_entry.id   AF-A0A1F4R3V8-F1
#
_cell.length_a   1.000
_cell.length_b   1.000
_cell.length_c   1.000
_cell.angle_alpha   90.00
_cell.angle_beta   90.00
_cell.angle_gamma   90.00
#
_symmetry.space_group_name_H-M   'P 1'
#
loop_
_entity.id
_entity.type
_entity.pdbx_description
1 polymer ?
#
loop_
_entity_poly.entity_id
_entity_poly.type
_entity_poly.pdbx_seq_one_letter_code
_entity_poly.pdbx_strand_id
1 'polypeptide(L)'
;MDWAVALRAGRGHIFFNDVDRWISSTASIDPEAFKSIALEKVEAAGCHLWLYATFARGIAEGHRVQAVEVVTKSGVSRLTAKVFVDASGDADLAASVGAPFARGGGTRQQAVTSIFRVGQVGLPAVERFMQEKINTEGKTPWTFENAPLRGSHRYWTPWKIFPEYAKKFPRQFGVYYHGVPGEIFLNCNHTALASLDPDDVTQSTIRLREQAVEILDFLRRHVAGFEGSVLTQVYDLGIRESRRVAGDYTLTLEDMVTRREFEDVVAMGAYPPDLHDAHGGEIVISAKGWSRVHPETGIPNNPGYEIPWRCLLPRGVEDLLVAGRCLSATFEA
;
A
#
# COMPACT_ATOMS: atom_id res chain seq x y z
N MET A 1 15.54 -20.14 -3.31
CA MET A 1 16.23 -18.99 -3.93
C MET A 1 15.23 -17.86 -4.01
N ASP A 2 15.57 -16.65 -3.57
CA ASP A 2 14.67 -15.48 -3.66
C ASP A 2 14.48 -15.12 -5.14
N TRP A 3 13.26 -15.32 -5.65
CA TRP A 3 12.94 -15.20 -7.09
C TRP A 3 13.23 -13.80 -7.62
N ALA A 4 12.99 -12.76 -6.82
CA ALA A 4 13.24 -11.38 -7.23
C ALA A 4 14.74 -11.08 -7.36
N VAL A 5 15.54 -11.60 -6.42
CA VAL A 5 17.01 -11.48 -6.45
C VAL A 5 17.58 -12.22 -7.66
N ALA A 6 17.07 -13.41 -7.97
CA ALA A 6 17.51 -14.18 -9.13
C ALA A 6 17.27 -13.45 -10.46
N LEU A 7 16.18 -12.68 -10.55
CA LEU A 7 15.86 -11.83 -11.71
C LEU A 7 16.56 -10.47 -11.71
N ARG A 8 17.42 -10.19 -10.73
CA ARG A 8 18.03 -8.85 -10.50
C ARG A 8 16.98 -7.74 -10.38
N ALA A 9 15.81 -8.11 -9.87
CA ALA A 9 14.64 -7.25 -9.75
C ALA A 9 14.31 -6.90 -8.29
N GLY A 10 15.24 -7.16 -7.38
CA GLY A 10 15.14 -6.83 -5.97
C GLY A 10 16.47 -7.14 -5.31
N ARG A 11 16.69 -6.55 -4.13
CA ARG A 11 17.92 -6.74 -3.34
C ARG A 11 17.78 -7.81 -2.25
N GLY A 12 16.60 -8.43 -2.16
CA GLY A 12 16.23 -9.27 -1.03
C GLY A 12 15.95 -8.43 0.22
N HIS A 13 15.92 -9.08 1.38
CA HIS A 13 15.66 -8.41 2.65
C HIS A 13 16.86 -7.55 3.09
N ILE A 14 16.58 -6.27 3.33
CA ILE A 14 17.46 -5.33 4.02
C ILE A 14 16.98 -5.25 5.47
N PHE A 15 17.82 -5.71 6.39
CA PHE A 15 17.54 -5.69 7.81
C PHE A 15 17.95 -4.36 8.43
N PHE A 16 17.17 -3.90 9.39
CA PHE A 16 17.43 -2.64 10.08
C PHE A 16 18.03 -2.90 11.45
N ASN A 17 19.24 -2.37 11.68
CA ASN A 17 19.98 -2.62 12.93
C ASN A 17 19.68 -1.57 14.03
N ASP A 18 19.35 -0.31 13.69
CA ASP A 18 19.31 0.79 14.69
C ASP A 18 18.34 1.94 14.34
N VAL A 19 17.05 1.69 14.12
CA VAL A 19 16.13 2.77 13.73
C VAL A 19 14.73 2.59 14.31
N ASP A 20 14.05 3.73 14.49
CA ASP A 20 12.61 3.95 14.79
C ASP A 20 11.69 3.30 13.73
N ARG A 21 11.96 2.07 13.31
CA ARG A 21 11.25 1.36 12.27
C ARG A 21 10.42 0.25 12.89
N TRP A 22 9.17 0.24 12.49
CA TRP A 22 8.16 -0.70 12.95
C TRP A 22 8.40 -2.13 12.43
N ILE A 23 9.20 -2.30 11.38
CA ILE A 23 9.46 -3.60 10.73
C ILE A 23 10.93 -3.95 10.86
N SER A 24 11.26 -5.24 11.00
CA SER A 24 12.63 -5.74 11.17
C SER A 24 13.44 -5.78 9.87
N SER A 25 12.76 -5.82 8.72
CA SER A 25 13.37 -5.75 7.41
C SER A 25 12.40 -5.16 6.37
N THR A 26 12.95 -4.74 5.24
CA THR A 26 12.17 -4.45 4.03
C THR A 26 12.77 -5.19 2.84
N ALA A 27 11.94 -5.61 1.90
CA ALA A 27 12.39 -6.09 0.60
C ALA A 27 11.76 -5.19 -0.46
N SER A 28 12.60 -4.46 -1.19
CA SER A 28 12.15 -3.71 -2.36
C SER A 28 12.21 -4.60 -3.59
N ILE A 29 11.15 -4.58 -4.39
CA ILE A 29 10.99 -5.37 -5.59
C ILE A 29 10.52 -4.47 -6.73
N ASP A 30 11.05 -4.67 -7.93
CA ASP A 30 10.55 -4.05 -9.14
C ASP A 30 9.13 -4.59 -9.44
N PRO A 31 8.13 -3.71 -9.59
CA PRO A 31 6.74 -4.13 -9.75
C PRO A 31 6.50 -4.91 -11.05
N GLU A 32 7.25 -4.67 -12.12
CA GLU A 32 7.08 -5.41 -13.39
C GLU A 32 7.63 -6.83 -13.28
N ALA A 33 8.77 -7.00 -12.61
CA ALA A 33 9.30 -8.32 -12.32
C ALA A 33 8.39 -9.12 -11.39
N PHE A 34 7.82 -8.47 -10.36
CA PHE A 34 6.89 -9.12 -9.45
C PHE A 34 5.67 -9.71 -10.18
N LYS A 35 5.11 -9.00 -11.17
CA LYS A 35 4.01 -9.54 -11.99
C LYS A 35 4.38 -10.84 -12.68
N SER A 36 5.59 -10.92 -13.27
CA SER A 36 6.05 -12.13 -13.95
C SER A 36 6.23 -13.30 -12.96
N ILE A 37 6.80 -13.03 -11.78
CA ILE A 37 6.92 -14.03 -10.71
C ILE A 37 5.52 -14.51 -10.29
N ALA A 38 4.60 -13.58 -10.04
CA ALA A 38 3.25 -13.92 -9.58
C ALA A 38 2.50 -14.79 -10.61
N LEU A 39 2.56 -14.45 -11.90
CA LEU A 39 1.94 -15.24 -12.97
C LEU A 39 2.51 -16.66 -13.02
N GLU A 40 3.84 -16.82 -12.98
CA GLU A 40 4.49 -18.13 -12.95
C GLU A 40 4.02 -18.97 -11.75
N LYS A 41 3.87 -18.37 -10.57
CA LYS A 41 3.40 -19.09 -9.37
C LYS A 41 1.95 -19.54 -9.47
N VAL A 42 1.08 -18.70 -10.04
CA VAL A 42 -0.32 -19.04 -10.26
C VAL A 42 -0.43 -20.21 -11.26
N GLU A 43 0.32 -20.17 -12.36
CA GLU A 43 0.33 -21.25 -13.35
C GLU A 43 0.93 -22.55 -12.76
N ALA A 44 2.04 -22.46 -12.04
CA ALA A 44 2.69 -23.61 -11.41
C ALA A 44 1.81 -24.27 -10.33
N ALA A 45 0.90 -23.52 -9.71
CA ALA A 45 -0.11 -24.05 -8.78
C ALA A 45 -1.26 -24.79 -9.50
N GLY A 46 -1.27 -24.82 -10.84
CA GLY A 46 -2.32 -25.45 -11.64
C GLY A 46 -3.60 -24.62 -11.76
N CYS A 47 -3.55 -23.32 -11.45
CA CYS A 47 -4.71 -22.45 -11.57
C CYS A 47 -4.98 -22.11 -13.04
N HIS A 48 -6.25 -22.16 -13.46
CA HIS A 48 -6.67 -21.60 -14.74
C HIS A 48 -6.85 -20.09 -14.59
N LEU A 49 -5.99 -19.32 -15.27
CA LEU A 49 -5.97 -17.86 -15.18
C LEU A 49 -6.64 -17.19 -16.39
N TRP A 50 -7.58 -16.27 -16.13
CA TRP A 50 -8.09 -15.33 -17.13
C TRP A 50 -7.57 -13.92 -16.84
N LEU A 51 -6.76 -13.39 -17.75
CA LEU A 51 -6.33 -11.98 -17.74
C LEU A 51 -7.33 -11.12 -18.51
N TYR A 52 -7.40 -9.83 -18.15
CA TYR A 52 -8.31 -8.87 -18.78
C TYR A 52 -9.79 -9.30 -18.71
N ALA A 53 -10.15 -10.02 -17.66
CA ALA A 53 -11.52 -10.35 -17.29
C ALA A 53 -11.96 -9.43 -16.15
N THR A 54 -13.02 -8.67 -16.36
CA THR A 54 -13.56 -7.73 -15.37
C THR A 54 -14.79 -8.33 -14.73
N PHE A 55 -14.86 -8.30 -13.40
CA PHE A 55 -16.06 -8.72 -12.68
C PHE A 55 -17.27 -7.84 -13.04
N ALA A 56 -18.43 -8.45 -13.29
CA ALA A 56 -19.67 -7.73 -13.58
C ALA A 56 -20.65 -7.78 -12.42
N ARG A 57 -20.96 -8.97 -11.90
CA ARG A 57 -21.84 -9.19 -10.74
C ARG A 57 -21.77 -10.62 -10.22
N GLY A 58 -22.12 -10.80 -8.95
CA GLY A 58 -22.44 -12.09 -8.36
C GLY A 58 -23.92 -12.45 -8.56
N ILE A 59 -24.20 -13.74 -8.53
CA ILE A 59 -25.55 -14.31 -8.56
C ILE A 59 -25.67 -15.20 -7.33
N ALA A 60 -26.62 -14.90 -6.46
CA ALA A 60 -26.88 -15.65 -5.24
C ALA A 60 -28.33 -16.15 -5.18
N GLU A 61 -28.53 -17.25 -4.48
CA GLU A 61 -29.84 -17.80 -4.13
C GLU A 61 -29.89 -17.94 -2.60
N GLY A 62 -30.81 -17.20 -1.96
CA GLY A 62 -30.80 -17.06 -0.51
C GLY A 62 -29.47 -16.49 -0.03
N HIS A 63 -28.79 -17.25 0.84
CA HIS A 63 -27.50 -16.87 1.41
C HIS A 63 -26.30 -17.43 0.64
N ARG A 64 -26.48 -18.13 -0.48
CA ARG A 64 -25.38 -18.85 -1.14
C ARG A 64 -25.05 -18.28 -2.51
N VAL A 65 -23.76 -18.03 -2.77
CA VAL A 65 -23.28 -17.63 -4.10
C VAL A 65 -23.34 -18.81 -5.06
N GLN A 66 -24.02 -18.64 -6.19
CA GLN A 66 -24.21 -19.67 -7.21
C GLN A 66 -23.26 -19.48 -8.40
N ALA A 67 -23.02 -18.24 -8.78
CA ALA A 67 -22.20 -17.90 -9.93
C ALA A 67 -21.67 -16.47 -9.87
N VAL A 68 -20.70 -16.18 -10.73
CA VAL A 68 -20.29 -14.83 -11.10
C VAL A 68 -20.41 -14.64 -12.60
N GLU A 69 -20.72 -13.41 -13.01
CA GLU A 69 -20.58 -12.98 -14.39
C GLU A 69 -19.33 -12.12 -14.52
N VAL A 70 -18.53 -12.40 -15.54
CA VAL A 70 -17.34 -11.64 -15.90
C VAL A 70 -17.43 -11.18 -17.35
N VAL A 71 -16.92 -9.98 -17.63
CA VAL A 71 -16.81 -9.43 -18.97
C VAL A 71 -15.40 -9.66 -19.48
N THR A 72 -15.30 -10.26 -20.65
CA THR A 72 -14.05 -10.41 -21.41
C THR A 72 -14.22 -9.75 -22.78
N LYS A 73 -13.15 -9.73 -23.59
CA LYS A 73 -13.25 -9.30 -24.99
C LYS A 73 -14.20 -10.17 -25.84
N SER A 74 -14.48 -11.40 -25.40
CA SER A 74 -15.42 -12.32 -26.07
C SER A 74 -16.86 -12.12 -25.60
N GLY A 75 -17.12 -11.20 -24.67
CA GLY A 75 -18.43 -10.94 -24.09
C GLY A 75 -18.54 -11.40 -22.64
N VAL A 76 -19.79 -11.56 -22.18
CA VAL A 76 -20.13 -11.96 -20.82
C VAL A 76 -20.02 -13.48 -20.68
N SER A 77 -19.29 -13.94 -19.67
CA SER A 77 -19.19 -15.35 -19.30
C SER A 77 -19.72 -15.57 -17.89
N ARG A 78 -20.50 -16.62 -17.69
CA ARG A 78 -20.99 -17.05 -16.37
C ARG A 78 -20.13 -18.19 -15.86
N LEU A 79 -19.59 -18.03 -14.64
CA LEU A 79 -18.73 -19.00 -13.97
C LEU A 79 -19.39 -19.49 -12.68
N THR A 80 -19.34 -20.79 -12.45
CA THR A 80 -19.85 -21.44 -11.23
C THR A 80 -18.69 -22.08 -10.47
N ALA A 81 -18.74 -22.07 -9.14
CA ALA A 81 -17.77 -22.71 -8.27
C ALA A 81 -18.47 -23.22 -7.01
N LYS A 82 -17.80 -24.11 -6.27
CA LYS A 82 -18.28 -24.56 -4.95
C LYS A 82 -18.06 -23.51 -3.87
N VAL A 83 -17.00 -22.72 -4.01
CA VAL A 83 -16.58 -21.67 -3.10
C VAL A 83 -15.99 -20.54 -3.93
N PHE A 84 -16.27 -19.31 -3.54
CA PHE A 84 -15.73 -18.10 -4.15
C PHE A 84 -14.81 -17.38 -3.17
N VAL A 85 -13.72 -16.82 -3.69
CA VAL A 85 -12.82 -15.95 -2.92
C VAL A 85 -12.79 -14.59 -3.60
N ASP A 86 -13.35 -13.59 -2.93
CA ASP A 86 -13.32 -12.19 -3.36
C ASP A 86 -12.00 -11.55 -2.95
N ALA A 87 -11.04 -11.59 -3.87
CA ALA A 87 -9.74 -10.93 -3.74
C ALA A 87 -9.68 -9.61 -4.52
N SER A 88 -10.82 -8.95 -4.77
CA SER A 88 -10.88 -7.65 -5.47
C SER A 88 -10.21 -6.52 -4.69
N GLY A 89 -10.09 -6.67 -3.37
CA GLY A 89 -9.70 -5.60 -2.46
C GLY A 89 -10.82 -4.57 -2.20
N ASP A 90 -11.90 -4.59 -2.98
CA ASP A 90 -13.07 -3.71 -2.89
C ASP A 90 -14.35 -4.42 -2.41
N ALA A 91 -14.25 -5.73 -2.13
CA ALA A 91 -15.36 -6.61 -1.81
C ALA A 91 -16.48 -6.56 -2.88
N ASP A 92 -16.11 -6.52 -4.16
CA ASP A 92 -17.07 -6.37 -5.26
C ASP A 92 -18.05 -7.54 -5.37
N LEU A 93 -17.56 -8.78 -5.23
CA LEU A 93 -18.43 -9.95 -5.23
C LEU A 93 -19.28 -9.95 -3.96
N ALA A 94 -18.67 -9.79 -2.79
CA ALA A 94 -19.39 -9.81 -1.52
C ALA A 94 -20.50 -8.75 -1.48
N ALA A 95 -20.21 -7.51 -1.88
CA ALA A 95 -21.20 -6.45 -1.94
C ALA A 95 -22.30 -6.74 -2.98
N SER A 96 -21.96 -7.31 -4.14
CA SER A 96 -22.95 -7.60 -5.20
C SER A 96 -23.98 -8.66 -4.82
N VAL A 97 -23.66 -9.53 -3.86
CA VAL A 97 -24.56 -10.57 -3.34
C VAL A 97 -25.17 -10.21 -1.98
N GLY A 98 -25.03 -8.96 -1.55
CA GLY A 98 -25.69 -8.44 -0.35
C GLY A 98 -24.95 -8.69 0.97
N ALA A 99 -23.66 -9.05 0.94
CA ALA A 99 -22.87 -9.13 2.16
C ALA A 99 -22.80 -7.75 2.84
N PRO A 100 -23.01 -7.68 4.17
CA PRO A 100 -22.90 -6.42 4.90
C PRO A 100 -21.45 -5.92 4.90
N PHE A 101 -21.27 -4.61 4.76
CA PHE A 101 -19.96 -3.96 4.84
C PHE A 101 -20.06 -2.58 5.49
N ALA A 102 -18.93 -2.13 6.05
CA ALA A 102 -18.70 -0.78 6.50
C ALA A 102 -17.84 -0.01 5.47
N ARG A 103 -17.95 1.32 5.50
CA ARG A 103 -17.09 2.24 4.76
C ARG A 103 -16.78 3.45 5.65
N GLY A 104 -15.55 3.92 5.58
CA GLY A 104 -15.00 5.03 6.33
C GLY A 104 -14.92 4.83 7.84
N GLY A 105 -14.52 5.91 8.53
CA GLY A 105 -14.79 6.17 9.94
C GLY A 105 -15.79 7.32 10.05
N GLY A 106 -17.08 7.01 10.23
CA GLY A 106 -18.15 7.99 10.05
C GLY A 106 -18.38 8.32 8.56
N THR A 107 -18.06 9.54 8.12
CA THR A 107 -18.27 10.01 6.72
C THR A 107 -16.99 10.10 5.88
N ARG A 108 -15.84 9.60 6.36
CA ARG A 108 -14.53 9.87 5.74
C ARG A 108 -13.78 8.59 5.37
N GLN A 109 -13.24 8.54 4.16
CA GLN A 109 -12.26 7.55 3.73
C GLN A 109 -10.83 8.08 3.87
N GLN A 110 -9.84 7.18 3.96
CA GLN A 110 -8.44 7.58 3.99
C GLN A 110 -7.98 8.18 2.65
N ALA A 111 -7.07 9.16 2.71
CA ALA A 111 -6.49 9.75 1.50
C ALA A 111 -5.77 8.69 0.64
N VAL A 112 -5.79 8.89 -0.68
CA VAL A 112 -5.13 8.01 -1.65
C VAL A 112 -3.86 8.67 -2.17
N THR A 113 -2.89 7.87 -2.57
CA THR A 113 -1.62 8.33 -3.15
C THR A 113 -1.39 7.64 -4.50
N SER A 114 -0.67 8.25 -5.43
CA SER A 114 -0.27 7.59 -6.68
C SER A 114 1.25 7.65 -6.79
N ILE A 115 1.90 6.52 -6.50
CA ILE A 115 3.35 6.41 -6.61
C ILE A 115 3.76 6.71 -8.05
N PHE A 116 4.91 7.33 -8.24
CA PHE A 116 5.48 7.52 -9.57
C PHE A 116 6.96 7.16 -9.60
N ARG A 117 7.41 6.64 -10.75
CA ARG A 117 8.79 6.23 -11.00
C ARG A 117 9.52 7.34 -11.75
N VAL A 118 10.73 7.62 -11.30
CA VAL A 118 11.62 8.62 -11.89
C VAL A 118 12.94 7.94 -12.24
N GLY A 119 13.38 8.12 -13.48
CA GLY A 119 14.67 7.64 -13.99
C GLY A 119 15.68 8.78 -14.14
N GLN A 120 16.93 8.42 -14.45
CA GLN A 120 18.05 9.35 -14.64
C GLN A 120 18.34 10.24 -13.42
N VAL A 121 18.14 9.70 -12.22
CA VAL A 121 18.42 10.41 -10.96
C VAL A 121 19.87 10.17 -10.52
N GLY A 122 20.64 11.24 -10.34
CA GLY A 122 21.97 11.20 -9.76
C GLY A 122 21.93 10.94 -8.25
N LEU A 123 21.69 9.69 -7.84
CA LEU A 123 21.46 9.31 -6.43
C LEU A 123 22.53 9.87 -5.45
N PRO A 124 23.85 9.76 -5.71
CA PRO A 124 24.84 10.31 -4.78
C PRO A 124 24.75 11.83 -4.59
N ALA A 125 24.32 12.57 -5.62
CA ALA A 125 24.12 14.01 -5.51
C ALA A 125 22.88 14.34 -4.69
N VAL A 126 21.82 13.54 -4.82
CA VAL A 126 20.62 13.69 -3.99
C VAL A 126 20.93 13.39 -2.53
N GLU A 127 21.65 12.32 -2.20
CA GLU A 127 22.03 12.02 -0.81
C GLU A 127 22.81 13.17 -0.17
N ARG A 128 23.79 13.73 -0.89
CA ARG A 128 24.55 14.91 -0.42
C ARG A 128 23.64 16.11 -0.23
N PHE A 129 22.76 16.42 -1.19
CA PHE A 129 21.81 17.52 -1.05
C PHE A 129 20.91 17.36 0.17
N MET A 130 20.36 16.16 0.36
CA MET A 130 19.48 15.86 1.49
C MET A 130 20.23 16.00 2.82
N GLN A 131 21.47 15.52 2.90
CA GLN A 131 22.29 15.63 4.10
C GLN A 131 22.71 17.08 4.40
N GLU A 132 23.11 17.85 3.40
CA GLU A 132 23.67 19.19 3.59
C GLU A 132 22.60 20.28 3.73
N LYS A 133 21.47 20.15 3.02
CA LYS A 133 20.45 21.20 2.92
C LYS A 133 19.18 20.89 3.71
N ILE A 134 18.85 19.61 3.86
CA ILE A 134 17.57 19.18 4.45
C ILE A 134 17.78 18.65 5.87
N ASN A 135 18.85 17.91 6.16
CA ASN A 135 19.15 17.41 7.51
C ASN A 135 19.70 18.48 8.46
N THR A 136 18.95 19.56 8.65
CA THR A 136 19.31 20.71 9.50
C THR A 136 19.29 20.39 10.99
N GLU A 137 18.73 19.25 11.39
CA GLU A 137 18.55 18.83 12.79
C GLU A 137 19.53 17.73 13.22
N GLY A 138 20.50 17.37 12.37
CA GLY A 138 21.52 16.37 12.70
C GLY A 138 20.94 14.97 12.97
N LYS A 139 19.84 14.60 12.30
CA LYS A 139 19.28 13.25 12.36
C LYS A 139 20.23 12.25 11.68
N THR A 140 20.02 10.96 11.92
CA THR A 140 20.77 9.90 11.23
C THR A 140 20.77 10.12 9.72
N PRO A 141 21.94 10.11 9.05
CA PRO A 141 22.02 10.32 7.61
C PRO A 141 21.15 9.31 6.85
N TRP A 142 20.41 9.83 5.87
CA TRP A 142 19.60 9.00 4.99
C TRP A 142 20.40 8.58 3.75
N THR A 143 20.25 7.33 3.34
CA THR A 143 20.77 6.79 2.08
C THR A 143 19.66 6.05 1.34
N PHE A 144 19.74 6.02 0.01
CA PHE A 144 18.76 5.29 -0.82
C PHE A 144 18.79 3.78 -0.56
N GLU A 145 19.95 3.24 -0.17
CA GLU A 145 20.11 1.81 0.11
C GLU A 145 19.34 1.33 1.35
N ASN A 146 19.07 2.22 2.30
CA ASN A 146 18.37 1.91 3.55
C ASN A 146 16.85 2.17 3.46
N ALA A 147 16.21 2.02 2.29
CA ALA A 147 14.80 2.36 2.00
C ALA A 147 13.80 2.10 3.16
N PRO A 148 12.73 2.91 3.39
CA PRO A 148 12.35 4.20 2.83
C PRO A 148 12.51 5.35 3.84
N LEU A 149 12.47 6.56 3.28
CA LEU A 149 12.50 7.80 4.02
C LEU A 149 11.20 8.00 4.83
N ARG A 150 11.11 7.46 6.06
CA ARG A 150 9.90 7.49 6.90
C ARG A 150 10.16 7.85 8.38
N GLY A 151 11.14 8.73 8.64
CA GLY A 151 11.33 9.37 9.95
C GLY A 151 10.76 10.79 9.92
N SER A 152 9.72 11.07 10.74
CA SER A 152 8.82 12.24 10.72
C SER A 152 8.60 12.88 9.35
N HIS A 153 7.39 12.72 8.83
CA HIS A 153 6.89 13.18 7.53
C HIS A 153 7.51 14.49 7.02
N ARG A 154 7.76 15.47 7.89
CA ARG A 154 8.31 16.79 7.52
C ARG A 154 9.83 16.87 7.39
N TYR A 155 10.62 16.01 8.03
CA TYR A 155 12.06 16.29 8.18
C TYR A 155 12.82 16.23 6.87
N TRP A 156 12.37 15.41 5.94
CA TRP A 156 13.12 15.08 4.74
C TRP A 156 12.38 15.44 3.45
N THR A 157 11.42 16.36 3.54
CA THR A 157 10.78 16.93 2.35
C THR A 157 11.72 17.98 1.73
N PRO A 158 12.13 17.85 0.46
CA PRO A 158 13.07 18.78 -0.16
C PRO A 158 12.53 20.22 -0.24
N TRP A 159 11.21 20.37 -0.36
CA TRP A 159 10.53 21.67 -0.42
C TRP A 159 10.36 22.36 0.94
N LYS A 160 10.75 21.75 2.07
CA LYS A 160 10.56 22.39 3.41
C LYS A 160 11.31 23.71 3.58
N ILE A 161 12.43 23.86 2.86
CA ILE A 161 13.28 25.05 2.91
C ILE A 161 12.83 26.13 1.90
N PHE A 162 11.76 25.88 1.13
CA PHE A 162 11.21 26.80 0.14
C PHE A 162 9.78 27.18 0.54
N PRO A 163 9.57 28.34 1.20
CA PRO A 163 8.29 28.70 1.82
C PRO A 163 7.07 28.65 0.88
N GLU A 164 7.25 28.99 -0.40
CA GLU A 164 6.23 28.96 -1.43
C GLU A 164 5.77 27.53 -1.78
N TYR A 165 6.70 26.56 -1.80
CA TYR A 165 6.39 25.16 -2.06
C TYR A 165 5.96 24.42 -0.79
N ALA A 166 6.51 24.76 0.37
CA ALA A 166 6.16 24.14 1.65
C ALA A 166 4.68 24.28 2.02
N LYS A 167 4.00 25.31 1.50
CA LYS A 167 2.55 25.50 1.66
C LYS A 167 1.72 24.76 0.62
N LYS A 168 2.28 24.55 -0.58
CA LYS A 168 1.59 23.92 -1.72
C LYS A 168 1.71 22.40 -1.69
N PHE A 169 2.91 21.89 -1.43
CA PHE A 169 3.23 20.48 -1.59
C PHE A 169 2.92 19.67 -0.34
N PRO A 170 2.67 18.36 -0.53
CA PRO A 170 2.43 17.43 0.57
C PRO A 170 3.51 17.47 1.63
N ARG A 171 3.14 17.16 2.87
CA ARG A 171 4.09 17.14 4.00
C ARG A 171 4.88 15.84 4.11
N GLN A 172 4.85 14.97 3.10
CA GLN A 172 5.53 13.69 3.10
C GLN A 172 6.31 13.52 1.80
N PHE A 173 7.52 12.96 1.90
CA PHE A 173 8.36 12.61 0.77
C PHE A 173 8.94 11.21 0.93
N GLY A 174 8.19 10.20 0.48
CA GLY A 174 8.61 8.82 0.47
C GLY A 174 9.47 8.52 -0.76
N VAL A 175 10.66 7.97 -0.54
CA VAL A 175 11.58 7.55 -1.60
C VAL A 175 11.87 6.06 -1.43
N TYR A 176 11.71 5.28 -2.50
CA TYR A 176 12.00 3.85 -2.53
C TYR A 176 12.98 3.55 -3.66
N TYR A 177 14.03 2.83 -3.32
CA TYR A 177 15.05 2.37 -4.26
C TYR A 177 14.98 0.85 -4.36
N HIS A 178 14.92 0.33 -5.58
CA HIS A 178 14.74 -1.10 -5.84
C HIS A 178 16.02 -1.81 -6.31
N GLY A 179 17.11 -1.07 -6.49
CA GLY A 179 18.41 -1.62 -6.89
C GLY A 179 18.84 -1.31 -8.32
N VAL A 180 18.01 -0.65 -9.13
CA VAL A 180 18.40 -0.21 -10.48
C VAL A 180 19.00 1.20 -10.44
N PRO A 181 20.29 1.37 -10.81
CA PRO A 181 20.96 2.67 -10.76
C PRO A 181 20.20 3.77 -11.51
N GLY A 182 20.02 4.90 -10.84
CA GLY A 182 19.36 6.07 -11.41
C GLY A 182 17.83 6.01 -11.42
N GLU A 183 17.22 4.96 -10.86
CA GLU A 183 15.77 4.83 -10.77
C GLU A 183 15.26 4.77 -9.33
N ILE A 184 14.21 5.55 -9.06
CA ILE A 184 13.55 5.58 -7.76
C ILE A 184 12.03 5.67 -7.92
N PHE A 185 11.32 5.27 -6.88
CA PHE A 185 9.89 5.52 -6.72
C PHE A 185 9.67 6.62 -5.71
N LEU A 186 8.77 7.55 -6.03
CA LEU A 186 8.35 8.63 -5.16
C LEU A 186 6.90 8.40 -4.74
N ASN A 187 6.67 8.40 -3.43
CA ASN A 187 5.33 8.41 -2.82
C ASN A 187 5.22 9.68 -1.98
N CYS A 188 4.55 10.69 -2.53
CA CYS A 188 4.45 11.99 -1.88
C CYS A 188 3.15 12.74 -2.21
N ASN A 189 2.53 12.50 -3.36
CA ASN A 189 1.25 13.09 -3.74
C ASN A 189 0.09 12.42 -2.98
N HIS A 190 -0.97 13.18 -2.68
CA HIS A 190 -2.18 12.64 -2.07
C HIS A 190 -3.43 13.43 -2.45
N THR A 191 -4.59 12.80 -2.30
CA THR A 191 -5.90 13.46 -2.40
C THR A 191 -6.95 12.69 -1.59
N ALA A 192 -7.98 13.41 -1.12
CA ALA A 192 -9.24 12.78 -0.72
C ALA A 192 -9.89 12.13 -1.93
N LEU A 193 -10.62 11.03 -1.71
CA LEU A 193 -11.34 10.31 -2.75
C LEU A 193 -12.52 9.52 -2.13
N ALA A 194 -13.65 9.51 -2.83
CA ALA A 194 -14.70 8.50 -2.72
C ALA A 194 -14.40 7.31 -3.65
N SER A 195 -13.84 6.22 -3.12
CA SER A 195 -13.20 5.16 -3.93
C SER A 195 -14.12 4.33 -4.83
N LEU A 196 -15.45 4.47 -4.68
CA LEU A 196 -16.45 3.77 -5.49
C LEU A 196 -17.21 4.69 -6.45
N ASP A 197 -16.92 6.00 -6.42
CA ASP A 197 -17.50 6.96 -7.34
C ASP A 197 -16.59 7.08 -8.58
N PRO A 198 -17.06 6.70 -9.78
CA PRO A 198 -16.24 6.75 -10.98
C PRO A 198 -15.78 8.16 -11.36
N ASP A 199 -16.58 9.20 -11.07
CA ASP A 199 -16.20 10.57 -11.38
C ASP A 199 -15.08 11.05 -10.45
N ASP A 200 -15.18 10.76 -9.16
CA ASP A 200 -14.15 11.13 -8.19
C ASP A 200 -12.85 10.34 -8.41
N VAL A 201 -12.93 9.05 -8.75
CA VAL A 201 -11.77 8.24 -9.15
C VAL A 201 -11.07 8.87 -10.36
N THR A 202 -11.84 9.33 -11.34
CA THR A 202 -11.30 9.98 -12.55
C THR A 202 -10.62 11.30 -12.22
N GLN A 203 -11.30 12.19 -11.49
CA GLN A 203 -10.75 13.50 -11.12
C GLN A 203 -9.52 13.38 -10.22
N SER A 204 -9.56 12.46 -9.24
CA SER A 204 -8.43 12.18 -8.36
C SER A 204 -7.22 11.63 -9.12
N THR A 205 -7.44 10.78 -10.14
CA THR A 205 -6.37 10.29 -11.01
C THR A 205 -5.71 11.41 -11.78
N ILE A 206 -6.49 12.31 -12.40
CA ILE A 206 -5.98 13.47 -13.14
C ILE A 206 -5.13 14.35 -12.20
N ARG A 207 -5.70 14.72 -11.05
CA ARG A 207 -5.04 15.57 -10.06
C ARG A 207 -3.71 15.00 -9.56
N LEU A 208 -3.66 13.69 -9.26
CA LEU A 208 -2.44 13.08 -8.76
C LEU A 208 -1.34 12.94 -9.82
N ARG A 209 -1.71 12.81 -11.09
CA ARG A 209 -0.76 12.86 -12.22
C ARG A 209 -0.22 14.28 -12.41
N GLU A 210 -1.06 15.30 -12.29
CA GLU A 210 -0.62 16.70 -12.31
C GLU A 210 0.38 16.98 -11.17
N GLN A 211 0.05 16.58 -9.94
CA GLN A 211 0.97 16.73 -8.80
C GLN A 211 2.31 16.02 -9.03
N ALA A 212 2.32 14.83 -9.63
CA ALA A 212 3.58 14.12 -9.93
C ALA A 212 4.48 14.93 -10.89
N VAL A 213 3.89 15.58 -11.90
CA VAL A 213 4.62 16.44 -12.83
C VAL A 213 5.12 17.71 -12.14
N GLU A 214 4.28 18.37 -11.34
CA GLU A 214 4.67 19.58 -10.59
C GLU A 214 5.80 19.31 -9.59
N ILE A 215 5.72 18.20 -8.86
CA ILE A 215 6.75 17.80 -7.90
C ILE A 215 8.05 17.48 -8.63
N LEU A 216 8.00 16.75 -9.75
CA LEU A 216 9.21 16.45 -10.52
C LEU A 216 9.85 17.72 -11.11
N ASP A 217 9.05 18.67 -11.58
CA ASP A 217 9.54 19.97 -12.06
C ASP A 217 10.25 20.76 -10.96
N PHE A 218 9.69 20.79 -9.75
CA PHE A 218 10.37 21.35 -8.59
C PHE A 218 11.71 20.63 -8.31
N LEU A 219 11.70 19.29 -8.27
CA LEU A 219 12.90 18.51 -7.97
C LEU A 219 14.01 18.81 -9.00
N ARG A 220 13.67 18.86 -10.30
CA ARG A 220 14.61 19.21 -11.38
C ARG A 220 15.27 20.58 -11.20
N ARG A 221 14.53 21.57 -10.69
CA ARG A 221 15.03 22.94 -10.53
C ARG A 221 15.82 23.15 -9.24
N HIS A 222 15.51 22.39 -8.20
CA HIS A 222 15.92 22.74 -6.83
C HIS A 222 16.71 21.65 -6.10
N VAL A 223 16.73 20.41 -6.60
CA VAL A 223 17.37 19.27 -5.92
C VAL A 223 18.49 18.72 -6.79
N ALA A 224 19.72 18.80 -6.29
CA ALA A 224 20.89 18.31 -7.01
C ALA A 224 20.76 16.81 -7.32
N GLY A 225 21.02 16.42 -8.55
CA GLY A 225 20.86 15.06 -9.05
C GLY A 225 19.53 14.79 -9.78
N PHE A 226 18.58 15.73 -9.78
CA PHE A 226 17.34 15.60 -10.55
C PHE A 226 17.36 16.33 -11.89
N GLU A 227 18.41 17.06 -12.25
CA GLU A 227 18.46 17.96 -13.41
C GLU A 227 18.12 17.25 -14.73
N GLY A 228 18.65 16.03 -14.91
CA GLY A 228 18.38 15.17 -16.08
C GLY A 228 17.25 14.15 -15.86
N SER A 229 16.56 14.19 -14.72
CA SER A 229 15.60 13.15 -14.35
C SER A 229 14.41 13.11 -15.31
N VAL A 230 13.81 11.93 -15.47
CA VAL A 230 12.65 11.70 -16.36
C VAL A 230 11.53 10.97 -15.63
N LEU A 231 10.28 11.41 -15.83
CA LEU A 231 9.11 10.67 -15.36
C LEU A 231 8.94 9.44 -16.23
N THR A 232 9.06 8.25 -15.66
CA THR A 232 8.96 6.99 -16.42
C THR A 232 7.61 6.34 -16.26
N GLN A 233 6.98 6.46 -15.09
CA GLN A 233 5.68 5.86 -14.82
C GLN A 233 4.92 6.59 -13.72
N VAL A 234 3.60 6.67 -13.83
CA VAL A 234 2.70 7.03 -12.74
C VAL A 234 1.76 5.85 -12.54
N TYR A 235 1.76 5.27 -11.33
CA TYR A 235 1.00 4.07 -10.99
C TYR A 235 -0.45 4.41 -10.66
N ASP A 236 -1.29 3.38 -10.64
CA ASP A 236 -2.70 3.51 -10.27
C ASP A 236 -2.88 4.06 -8.84
N LEU A 237 -4.10 4.48 -8.54
CA LEU A 237 -4.46 4.98 -7.23
C LEU A 237 -4.21 3.91 -6.17
N GLY A 238 -3.33 4.22 -5.22
CA GLY A 238 -3.14 3.46 -3.98
C GLY A 238 -4.31 3.71 -3.05
N ILE A 239 -5.47 3.16 -3.39
CA ILE A 239 -6.67 3.23 -2.56
C ILE A 239 -6.41 2.41 -1.29
N ARG A 240 -6.47 3.05 -0.12
CA ARG A 240 -6.21 2.41 1.17
C ARG A 240 -7.43 1.75 1.77
N GLU A 241 -8.61 2.18 1.33
CA GLU A 241 -9.86 1.77 1.94
C GLU A 241 -11.05 1.95 0.98
N SER A 242 -11.96 0.99 1.00
CA SER A 242 -13.24 1.05 0.28
C SER A 242 -14.35 0.40 1.09
N ARG A 243 -14.74 -0.83 0.77
CA ARG A 243 -15.68 -1.65 1.55
C ARG A 243 -14.88 -2.58 2.46
N ARG A 244 -15.16 -2.56 3.75
CA ARG A 244 -14.70 -3.58 4.73
C ARG A 244 -15.88 -4.45 5.07
N VAL A 245 -15.84 -5.74 4.74
CA VAL A 245 -16.97 -6.63 5.03
C VAL A 245 -17.18 -6.76 6.53
N ALA A 246 -18.43 -6.91 6.96
CA ALA A 246 -18.72 -7.34 8.32
C ALA A 246 -18.59 -8.87 8.35
N GLY A 247 -17.43 -9.34 8.80
CA GLY A 247 -17.14 -10.77 8.92
C GLY A 247 -17.49 -11.34 10.29
N ASP A 248 -17.46 -12.66 10.45
CA ASP A 248 -17.77 -13.36 11.70
C ASP A 248 -16.95 -12.87 12.91
N TYR A 249 -15.74 -12.34 12.65
CA TYR A 249 -14.97 -11.53 13.59
C TYR A 249 -14.57 -10.21 12.92
N THR A 250 -14.42 -9.14 13.71
CA THR A 250 -13.91 -7.84 13.24
C THR A 250 -12.62 -7.55 13.98
N LEU A 251 -11.50 -7.58 13.27
CA LEU A 251 -10.19 -7.24 13.85
C LEU A 251 -10.20 -5.79 14.33
N THR A 252 -9.78 -5.56 15.57
CA THR A 252 -9.76 -4.22 16.16
C THR A 252 -8.35 -3.68 16.33
N LEU A 253 -8.23 -2.35 16.45
CA LEU A 253 -6.98 -1.71 16.82
C LEU A 253 -6.47 -2.23 18.18
N GLU A 254 -7.39 -2.51 19.11
CA GLU A 254 -7.04 -3.10 20.41
C GLU A 254 -6.43 -4.48 20.27
N ASP A 255 -6.99 -5.35 19.41
CA ASP A 255 -6.41 -6.68 19.14
C ASP A 255 -4.97 -6.57 18.61
N MET A 256 -4.73 -5.63 17.69
CA MET A 256 -3.40 -5.35 17.15
C MET A 256 -2.42 -4.86 18.23
N VAL A 257 -2.84 -3.89 19.05
CA VAL A 257 -1.97 -3.25 20.05
C VAL A 257 -1.70 -4.17 21.24
N THR A 258 -2.70 -4.94 21.67
CA THR A 258 -2.58 -5.90 22.78
C THR A 258 -1.97 -7.23 22.35
N ARG A 259 -1.79 -7.45 21.03
CA ARG A 259 -1.27 -8.69 20.44
C ARG A 259 -2.11 -9.89 20.85
N ARG A 260 -3.42 -9.77 20.62
CA ARG A 260 -4.34 -10.85 20.92
C ARG A 260 -3.96 -12.09 20.13
N GLU A 261 -3.91 -13.22 20.83
CA GLU A 261 -3.74 -14.54 20.24
C GLU A 261 -5.11 -15.12 19.83
N PHE A 262 -5.14 -15.80 18.70
CA PHE A 262 -6.33 -16.46 18.15
C PHE A 262 -6.05 -17.95 17.89
N GLU A 263 -7.08 -18.79 18.03
CA GLU A 263 -6.95 -20.22 17.74
C GLU A 263 -7.05 -20.52 16.22
N ASP A 264 -7.59 -19.58 15.45
CA ASP A 264 -7.93 -19.73 14.03
C ASP A 264 -7.08 -18.83 13.11
N VAL A 265 -5.80 -18.64 13.39
CA VAL A 265 -4.91 -17.75 12.63
C VAL A 265 -4.71 -18.22 11.18
N VAL A 266 -4.83 -17.30 10.23
CA VAL A 266 -4.54 -17.57 8.81
C VAL A 266 -3.58 -16.58 8.16
N ALA A 267 -3.33 -15.43 8.79
CA ALA A 267 -2.33 -14.47 8.34
C ALA A 267 -1.75 -13.66 9.51
N MET A 268 -0.64 -12.98 9.25
CA MET A 268 0.04 -12.09 10.19
C MET A 268 0.27 -10.73 9.54
N GLY A 269 0.04 -9.65 10.30
CA GLY A 269 0.45 -8.30 9.94
C GLY A 269 1.60 -7.83 10.82
N ALA A 270 2.47 -6.97 10.30
CA ALA A 270 3.60 -6.41 11.07
C ALA A 270 3.72 -4.89 10.89
N TYR A 271 2.83 -4.25 10.15
CA TYR A 271 2.85 -2.80 10.00
C TYR A 271 1.96 -2.15 11.07
N PRO A 272 2.36 -1.04 11.70
CA PRO A 272 1.52 -0.39 12.70
C PRO A 272 0.27 0.20 12.04
N PRO A 273 -0.76 0.52 12.85
CA PRO A 273 -1.88 1.34 12.41
C PRO A 273 -1.39 2.62 11.73
N ASP A 274 -1.83 2.84 10.49
CA ASP A 274 -1.35 3.89 9.59
C ASP A 274 -2.53 4.65 8.99
N LEU A 275 -2.98 5.70 9.69
CA LEU A 275 -4.14 6.48 9.28
C LEU A 275 -3.74 7.72 8.50
N HIS A 276 -4.25 7.83 7.27
CA HIS A 276 -4.00 8.95 6.37
C HIS A 276 -5.20 9.91 6.38
N ASP A 277 -4.99 11.12 6.90
CA ASP A 277 -6.01 12.17 6.92
C ASP A 277 -6.47 12.49 5.48
N ALA A 278 -7.79 12.38 5.26
CA ALA A 278 -8.46 12.69 4.00
C ALA A 278 -8.08 14.07 3.44
N HIS A 279 -7.81 15.06 4.29
CA HIS A 279 -7.48 16.42 3.87
C HIS A 279 -5.99 16.67 3.64
N GLY A 280 -5.17 15.62 3.58
CA GLY A 280 -3.73 15.76 3.40
C GLY A 280 -2.98 16.18 4.67
N GLY A 281 -3.62 15.97 5.82
CA GLY A 281 -3.03 16.16 7.14
C GLY A 281 -1.92 15.15 7.46
N GLU A 282 -1.50 15.12 8.71
CA GLU A 282 -0.43 14.23 9.14
C GLU A 282 -0.89 12.77 9.10
N ILE A 283 0.02 11.88 8.73
CA ILE A 283 -0.17 10.46 8.96
C ILE A 283 -0.13 10.23 10.47
N VAL A 284 -1.23 9.76 11.02
CA VAL A 284 -1.30 9.39 12.44
C VAL A 284 -0.84 7.95 12.55
N ILE A 285 0.45 7.76 12.83
CA ILE A 285 0.98 6.46 13.23
C ILE A 285 0.79 6.36 14.75
N SER A 286 -0.15 5.52 15.19
CA SER A 286 -0.34 5.22 16.61
C SER A 286 0.76 4.27 17.09
N ALA A 287 1.92 4.85 17.34
CA ALA A 287 3.15 4.16 17.71
C ALA A 287 3.29 3.86 19.21
N LYS A 288 2.42 4.41 20.07
CA LYS A 288 2.59 4.30 21.53
C LYS A 288 2.45 2.84 21.98
N GLY A 289 3.59 2.16 22.12
CA GLY A 289 3.71 0.74 22.50
C GLY A 289 4.26 -0.17 21.39
N TRP A 290 4.28 0.28 20.14
CA TRP A 290 4.63 -0.50 18.95
C TRP A 290 6.15 -0.48 18.65
N SER A 291 7.04 -0.68 19.62
CA SER A 291 8.51 -0.63 19.32
C SER A 291 9.45 -1.12 20.42
N ARG A 292 8.98 -1.86 21.44
CA ARG A 292 9.89 -2.32 22.51
C ARG A 292 11.01 -3.15 21.90
N VAL A 293 12.28 -2.80 22.17
CA VAL A 293 13.44 -3.54 21.64
C VAL A 293 13.57 -4.91 22.30
N HIS A 294 13.92 -5.94 21.53
CA HIS A 294 14.21 -7.29 22.02
C HIS A 294 15.55 -7.24 22.80
N PRO A 295 15.55 -7.57 24.10
CA PRO A 295 16.68 -7.28 24.99
C PRO A 295 17.97 -8.03 24.67
N GLU A 296 17.91 -9.17 23.97
CA GLU A 296 19.09 -9.97 23.63
C GLU A 296 19.68 -9.65 22.24
N THR A 297 18.87 -9.13 21.31
CA THR A 297 19.27 -8.94 19.91
C THR A 297 19.38 -7.47 19.51
N GLY A 298 18.86 -6.55 20.32
CA GLY A 298 18.83 -5.12 20.01
C GLY A 298 17.83 -4.71 18.91
N ILE A 299 17.06 -5.66 18.37
CA ILE A 299 16.10 -5.43 17.27
C ILE A 299 14.74 -4.99 17.85
N PRO A 300 14.01 -4.01 17.28
CA PRO A 300 12.64 -3.71 17.67
C PRO A 300 11.76 -4.98 17.70
N ASN A 301 11.20 -5.32 18.85
CA ASN A 301 10.30 -6.45 19.09
C ASN A 301 8.89 -6.09 18.61
N ASN A 302 8.72 -6.11 17.30
CA ASN A 302 7.40 -6.15 16.68
C ASN A 302 7.09 -7.60 16.28
N PRO A 303 6.40 -8.38 17.12
CA PRO A 303 5.99 -9.74 16.75
C PRO A 303 4.86 -9.76 15.72
N GLY A 304 4.38 -8.58 15.30
CA GLY A 304 3.20 -8.44 14.48
C GLY A 304 1.91 -8.66 15.27
N TYR A 305 0.83 -8.86 14.54
CA TYR A 305 -0.50 -9.19 15.03
C TYR A 305 -1.10 -10.28 14.15
N GLU A 306 -1.92 -11.12 14.76
CA GLU A 306 -2.60 -12.22 14.11
C GLU A 306 -3.89 -11.77 13.42
N ILE A 307 -4.19 -12.39 12.28
CA ILE A 307 -5.43 -12.21 11.54
C ILE A 307 -6.18 -13.56 11.56
N PRO A 308 -7.29 -13.66 12.31
CA PRO A 308 -8.06 -14.90 12.39
C PRO A 308 -8.89 -15.14 11.13
N TRP A 309 -9.14 -16.42 10.84
CA TRP A 309 -9.93 -16.92 9.70
C TRP A 309 -11.29 -16.25 9.61
N ARG A 310 -11.96 -16.06 10.76
CA ARG A 310 -13.28 -15.42 10.85
C ARG A 310 -13.33 -13.98 10.33
N CYS A 311 -12.18 -13.29 10.18
CA CYS A 311 -12.13 -11.99 9.51
C CYS A 311 -12.36 -12.06 8.00
N LEU A 312 -12.20 -13.25 7.40
CA LEU A 312 -12.33 -13.49 5.97
C LEU A 312 -13.72 -14.00 5.57
N LEU A 313 -14.62 -14.24 6.53
CA LEU A 313 -15.93 -14.84 6.31
C LEU A 313 -17.05 -13.78 6.38
N PRO A 314 -17.61 -13.30 5.25
CA PRO A 314 -18.68 -12.31 5.27
C PRO A 314 -19.94 -12.87 5.92
N ARG A 315 -20.51 -12.15 6.91
CA ARG A 315 -21.71 -12.62 7.62
C ARG A 315 -22.89 -12.75 6.67
N GLY A 316 -23.62 -13.86 6.81
CA GLY A 316 -24.87 -14.08 6.08
C GLY A 316 -24.69 -14.44 4.61
N VAL A 317 -23.47 -14.76 4.16
CA VAL A 317 -23.20 -15.30 2.83
C VAL A 317 -22.35 -16.57 2.95
N GLU A 318 -22.92 -17.69 2.51
CA GLU A 318 -22.29 -19.01 2.47
C GLU A 318 -21.39 -19.17 1.23
N ASP A 319 -20.37 -20.02 1.36
CA ASP A 319 -19.42 -20.37 0.31
C ASP A 319 -18.66 -19.17 -0.30
N LEU A 320 -18.51 -18.10 0.46
CA LEU A 320 -17.79 -16.89 0.08
C LEU A 320 -16.75 -16.52 1.13
N LEU A 321 -15.55 -16.17 0.66
CA LEU A 321 -14.49 -15.58 1.45
C LEU A 321 -14.07 -14.25 0.84
N VAL A 322 -13.46 -13.39 1.64
CA VAL A 322 -12.76 -12.20 1.16
C VAL A 322 -11.26 -12.30 1.43
N ALA A 323 -10.45 -11.64 0.61
CA ALA A 323 -9.02 -11.51 0.82
C ALA A 323 -8.52 -10.10 0.48
N GLY A 324 -7.51 -9.65 1.21
CA GLY A 324 -6.90 -8.33 1.02
C GLY A 324 -7.61 -7.23 1.81
N ARG A 325 -7.52 -6.00 1.30
CA ARG A 325 -7.96 -4.76 1.98
C ARG A 325 -9.41 -4.77 2.48
N CYS A 326 -10.28 -5.55 1.85
CA CYS A 326 -11.70 -5.59 2.16
C CYS A 326 -12.10 -6.51 3.33
N LEU A 327 -11.12 -7.16 3.99
CA LEU A 327 -11.36 -8.01 5.16
C LEU A 327 -12.08 -7.28 6.31
N SER A 328 -12.62 -8.05 7.25
CA SER A 328 -13.35 -7.52 8.41
C SER A 328 -12.43 -6.94 9.48
N ALA A 329 -12.33 -5.62 9.50
CA ALA A 329 -11.57 -4.85 10.48
C ALA A 329 -12.25 -3.52 10.82
N THR A 330 -11.95 -2.97 12.00
CA THR A 330 -12.29 -1.57 12.35
C THR A 330 -11.57 -0.61 11.41
N PHE A 331 -12.02 0.64 11.31
CA PHE A 331 -11.42 1.60 10.39
C PHE A 331 -9.92 1.87 10.69
N GLU A 332 -9.54 1.78 11.96
CA GLU A 332 -8.20 2.03 12.47
C GLU A 332 -7.25 0.83 12.39
N ALA A 333 -7.77 -0.36 12.12
CA ALA A 333 -7.03 -1.62 12.12
C ALA A 333 -6.70 -2.07 10.69
#